data_AF-A0A0G0WVL9-F1
#
_entry.id   AF-A0A0G0WVL9-F1
#
_cell.length_a   1.000
_cell.length_b   1.000
_cell.length_c   1.000
_cell.angle_alpha   90.00
_cell.angle_beta   90.00
_cell.angle_gamma   90.00
#
_symmetry.space_group_name_H-M   'P 1'
#
loop_
_entity.id
_entity.type
_entity.pdbx_description
1 polymer ?
#
loop_
_entity_poly.entity_id
_entity_poly.type
_entity_poly.pdbx_seq_one_letter_code
_entity_poly.pdbx_strand_id
1 'polypeptide(L)'
;MSIDLDKAELLALLERGFSPPEIAKTMGTTPPTIRQRIAALQQEQGVLLQYRQLQNLRLTELQHAILEAITPEKIAEAPLNVLVQAFKILKDKELVMTGNPTEIKGLVGYLVELEKQEIAITLNSNPEPVIEQEKEETYIPRLQ
;
A
#
# COMPACT_ATOMS: atom_id res chain seq x y z
N MET A 1 -9.63 -34.37 -19.61
CA MET A 1 -10.90 -33.72 -19.20
C MET A 1 -10.54 -32.50 -18.38
N SER A 2 -10.90 -31.30 -18.83
CA SER A 2 -10.73 -30.08 -18.04
C SER A 2 -11.88 -30.03 -17.03
N ILE A 3 -11.57 -30.27 -15.75
CA ILE A 3 -12.53 -30.02 -14.67
C ILE A 3 -12.51 -28.51 -14.47
N ASP A 4 -13.64 -27.85 -14.76
CA ASP A 4 -13.77 -26.41 -14.52
C ASP A 4 -13.97 -26.17 -13.02
N LEU A 5 -12.84 -26.05 -12.31
CA LEU A 5 -12.82 -25.74 -10.89
C LEU A 5 -13.13 -24.25 -10.71
N ASP A 6 -14.08 -23.95 -9.82
CA ASP A 6 -14.40 -22.57 -9.46
C ASP A 6 -13.14 -21.86 -8.94
N LYS A 7 -12.72 -20.85 -9.71
CA LYS A 7 -11.52 -20.07 -9.46
C LYS A 7 -11.64 -19.23 -8.19
N ALA A 8 -12.82 -18.71 -7.89
CA ALA A 8 -13.02 -17.86 -6.72
C ALA A 8 -12.90 -18.67 -5.43
N GLU A 9 -13.51 -19.85 -5.39
CA GLU A 9 -13.44 -20.77 -4.25
C GLU A 9 -12.01 -21.30 -4.03
N LEU A 10 -11.31 -21.69 -5.10
CA LEU A 10 -9.92 -22.14 -5.03
C LEU A 10 -8.98 -21.07 -4.46
N LEU A 11 -9.12 -19.82 -4.91
CA LEU A 11 -8.31 -18.70 -4.42
C LEU A 11 -8.61 -18.37 -2.95
N ALA A 12 -9.88 -18.37 -2.56
CA ALA A 12 -10.27 -18.13 -1.17
C ALA A 12 -9.72 -19.20 -0.22
N LEU A 13 -9.66 -20.47 -0.63
CA LEU A 13 -9.07 -21.54 0.17
C LEU A 13 -7.54 -21.42 0.27
N LEU A 14 -6.87 -20.97 -0.79
CA LEU A 14 -5.43 -20.69 -0.77
C LEU A 14 -5.08 -19.51 0.13
N GLU A 15 -5.88 -18.43 0.09
CA GLU A 15 -5.71 -17.27 0.99
C GLU A 15 -5.89 -17.63 2.46
N ARG A 16 -6.76 -18.61 2.75
CA ARG A 16 -6.95 -19.18 4.10
C ARG A 16 -5.86 -20.17 4.51
N GLY A 17 -4.88 -20.45 3.65
CA GLY A 17 -3.73 -21.29 3.95
C GLY A 17 -3.97 -22.81 3.86
N PHE A 18 -5.06 -23.26 3.22
CA PHE A 18 -5.31 -24.69 3.05
C PHE A 18 -4.29 -25.34 2.12
N SER A 19 -3.87 -26.56 2.46
CA SER A 19 -2.93 -27.33 1.64
C SER A 19 -3.63 -27.97 0.43
N PRO A 20 -2.93 -28.23 -0.70
CA PRO A 20 -3.54 -28.85 -1.89
C PRO A 20 -4.32 -30.15 -1.65
N PRO A 21 -3.93 -31.04 -0.72
CA PRO A 21 -4.73 -32.21 -0.35
C PRO A 21 -6.06 -31.88 0.33
N GLU A 22 -6.09 -30.85 1.18
CA GLU A 22 -7.30 -30.41 1.88
C GLU A 22 -8.25 -29.71 0.91
N ILE A 23 -7.72 -28.85 0.04
CA ILE A 23 -8.48 -28.20 -1.03
C ILE A 23 -9.10 -29.25 -1.96
N ALA A 24 -8.33 -30.28 -2.33
CA ALA A 24 -8.83 -31.36 -3.16
C ALA A 24 -10.03 -32.10 -2.52
N LYS A 25 -9.96 -32.33 -1.19
CA LYS A 25 -11.06 -32.92 -0.43
C LYS A 25 -12.29 -32.01 -0.39
N THR A 26 -12.10 -30.71 -0.18
CA THR A 26 -13.19 -29.72 -0.12
C THR A 26 -13.87 -29.54 -1.47
N MET A 27 -13.09 -29.51 -2.56
CA MET A 27 -13.59 -29.29 -3.93
C MET A 27 -13.96 -30.60 -4.66
N GLY A 28 -13.94 -31.76 -3.96
CA GLY A 28 -14.33 -33.05 -4.54
C GLY A 28 -13.45 -33.52 -5.71
N THR A 29 -12.15 -33.18 -5.68
CA THR A 29 -11.20 -33.48 -6.76
C THR A 29 -9.93 -34.14 -6.23
N THR A 30 -8.92 -34.30 -7.09
CA THR A 30 -7.65 -34.92 -6.71
C THR A 30 -6.56 -33.86 -6.45
N PRO A 31 -5.64 -34.09 -5.48
CA PRO A 31 -4.50 -33.19 -5.23
C PRO A 31 -3.65 -32.84 -6.47
N PRO A 32 -3.37 -33.76 -7.44
CA PRO A 32 -2.67 -33.37 -8.67
C PRO A 32 -3.49 -32.41 -9.55
N THR A 33 -4.82 -32.53 -9.60
CA THR A 33 -5.69 -31.59 -10.33
C THR A 33 -5.62 -30.18 -9.73
N ILE A 34 -5.64 -30.06 -8.39
CA ILE A 34 -5.47 -28.78 -7.70
C ILE A 34 -4.09 -28.16 -8.01
N ARG A 35 -3.02 -28.95 -7.90
CA ARG A 35 -1.66 -28.47 -8.22
C ARG A 35 -1.53 -27.99 -9.67
N GLN A 36 -2.10 -28.72 -10.62
CA GLN A 36 -2.11 -28.34 -12.03
C GLN A 36 -2.88 -27.02 -12.24
N ARG A 37 -4.03 -26.86 -11.58
CA ARG A 37 -4.84 -25.62 -11.68
C ARG A 37 -4.13 -24.42 -11.06
N ILE A 38 -3.46 -24.59 -9.92
CA ILE A 38 -2.64 -23.55 -9.30
C ILE A 38 -1.51 -23.11 -10.23
N ALA A 39 -0.79 -24.06 -10.83
CA ALA A 39 0.30 -23.76 -11.76
C ALA A 39 -0.19 -22.98 -13.00
N ALA A 40 -1.34 -23.35 -13.57
CA ALA A 40 -1.95 -22.63 -14.67
C ALA A 40 -2.34 -21.19 -14.28
N LEU A 41 -2.93 -21.00 -13.09
CA LEU A 41 -3.29 -19.69 -12.58
C LEU A 41 -2.07 -18.80 -12.31
N GLN A 42 -0.99 -19.38 -11.79
CA GLN A 42 0.28 -18.67 -11.58
C GLN A 42 0.93 -18.25 -12.90
N GLN A 43 0.86 -19.10 -13.93
CA GLN A 43 1.35 -18.77 -15.26
C GLN A 43 0.55 -17.63 -15.90
N GLU A 44 -0.79 -17.65 -15.80
CA GLU A 44 -1.66 -16.55 -16.25
C GLU A 44 -1.34 -15.24 -15.51
N GLN A 45 -1.17 -15.28 -14.18
CA GLN A 45 -0.77 -14.11 -13.39
C GLN A 45 0.63 -13.61 -13.77
N GLY A 46 1.60 -14.50 -13.98
CA GLY A 46 2.95 -14.14 -14.38
C GLY A 46 2.98 -13.38 -15.71
N VAL A 47 2.16 -13.79 -16.68
CA VAL A 47 2.01 -13.10 -17.98
C VAL A 47 1.38 -11.71 -17.80
N LEU A 48 0.34 -11.58 -16.97
CA LEU A 48 -0.30 -10.28 -16.70
C LEU A 48 0.61 -9.31 -15.93
N LEU A 49 1.39 -9.81 -14.98
CA LEU A 49 2.37 -9.01 -14.24
C LEU A 49 3.48 -8.51 -15.18
N GLN A 50 3.98 -9.37 -16.07
CA GLN A 50 4.96 -9.00 -17.09
C GLN A 50 4.40 -7.94 -18.06
N TYR A 51 3.14 -8.08 -18.47
CA TYR A 51 2.47 -7.07 -19.29
C TYR A 51 2.37 -5.71 -18.57
N ARG A 52 2.00 -5.70 -17.28
CA ARG A 52 1.94 -4.47 -16.48
C ARG A 52 3.31 -3.81 -16.32
N GLN A 53 4.36 -4.61 -16.11
CA GLN A 53 5.73 -4.12 -16.07
C GLN A 53 6.15 -3.48 -17.39
N LEU A 54 5.86 -4.14 -18.52
CA LEU A 54 6.12 -3.60 -19.85
C LEU A 54 5.32 -2.32 -20.13
N GLN A 55 4.05 -2.28 -19.74
CA GLN A 55 3.19 -1.11 -19.87
C GLN A 55 3.75 0.07 -19.06
N ASN A 56 4.19 -0.17 -17.82
CA ASN A 56 4.80 0.86 -17.00
C ASN A 56 6.09 1.40 -17.62
N LEU A 57 6.94 0.52 -18.18
CA LEU A 57 8.16 0.93 -18.87
C LEU A 57 7.83 1.83 -20.07
N ARG A 58 6.87 1.43 -20.91
CA ARG A 58 6.41 2.24 -22.04
C ARG A 58 5.80 3.57 -21.62
N LEU A 59 5.06 3.59 -20.52
CA LEU A 59 4.52 4.82 -19.96
C LEU A 59 5.64 5.77 -19.54
N THR A 60 6.66 5.25 -18.85
CA THR A 60 7.84 6.03 -18.44
C THR A 60 8.59 6.59 -19.65
N GLU A 61 8.79 5.78 -20.70
CA GLU A 61 9.42 6.24 -21.95
C GLU A 61 8.64 7.40 -22.59
N LEU A 62 7.31 7.28 -22.67
CA LEU A 62 6.45 8.34 -23.23
C LEU A 62 6.48 9.61 -22.37
N GLN A 63 6.44 9.47 -21.05
CA GLN A 63 6.56 10.59 -20.13
C GLN A 63 7.89 11.30 -20.30
N HIS A 64 8.99 10.55 -20.43
CA HIS A 64 10.31 11.11 -20.69
C HIS A 64 10.36 11.87 -22.02
N ALA A 65 9.86 11.29 -23.11
CA ALA A 65 9.81 11.96 -24.41
C ALA A 65 8.97 13.25 -24.38
N ILE A 66 7.86 13.26 -23.63
CA ILE A 66 7.06 14.47 -23.43
C ILE A 66 7.88 15.53 -22.68
N LEU A 67 8.61 15.15 -21.64
CA LEU A 67 9.46 16.08 -20.88
C LEU A 67 10.56 16.68 -21.75
N GLU A 68 11.23 15.89 -22.59
CA GLU A 68 12.23 16.39 -23.54
C GLU A 68 11.62 17.34 -24.57
N ALA A 69 10.38 17.10 -24.98
CA ALA A 69 9.68 17.95 -25.94
C ALA A 69 9.29 19.32 -25.36
N ILE A 70 9.27 19.48 -24.03
CA ILE A 70 8.96 20.75 -23.35
C ILE A 70 10.24 21.59 -23.28
N THR A 71 10.37 22.57 -24.17
CA THR A 71 11.53 23.47 -24.23
C THR A 71 11.17 24.88 -23.80
N PRO A 72 12.13 25.71 -23.34
CA PRO A 72 11.87 27.09 -22.95
C PRO A 72 11.19 27.91 -24.05
N GLU A 73 11.56 27.68 -25.32
CA GLU A 73 11.01 28.37 -26.48
C GLU A 73 9.53 28.05 -26.65
N LYS A 74 9.15 26.77 -26.56
CA LYS A 74 7.75 26.33 -26.65
C LYS A 74 6.91 26.82 -25.48
N ILE A 75 7.51 26.99 -24.30
CA ILE A 75 6.83 27.60 -23.15
C ILE A 75 6.59 29.10 -23.41
N ALA A 76 7.58 29.81 -23.93
CA ALA A 76 7.46 31.24 -24.23
C ALA A 76 6.44 31.54 -25.33
N GLU A 77 6.32 30.66 -26.33
CA GLU A 77 5.36 30.76 -27.43
C GLU A 77 3.96 30.23 -27.09
N ALA A 78 3.78 29.60 -25.93
CA ALA A 78 2.51 28.99 -25.56
C ALA A 78 1.41 30.05 -25.30
N PRO A 79 0.15 29.76 -25.67
CA PRO A 79 -0.97 30.63 -25.34
C PRO A 79 -1.14 30.84 -23.83
N LEU A 80 -1.52 32.05 -23.41
CA LEU A 80 -1.66 32.40 -21.99
C LEU A 80 -2.60 31.45 -21.22
N ASN A 81 -3.71 31.04 -21.81
CA ASN A 81 -4.64 30.10 -21.19
C ASN A 81 -4.01 28.73 -20.91
N VAL A 82 -3.10 28.26 -21.78
CA VAL A 82 -2.36 27.00 -21.59
C VAL A 82 -1.34 27.17 -20.47
N LEU A 83 -0.62 28.29 -20.42
CA LEU A 83 0.34 28.60 -19.36
C LEU A 83 -0.33 28.69 -17.99
N VAL A 84 -1.51 29.33 -17.89
CA VAL A 84 -2.28 29.41 -16.64
C VAL A 84 -2.74 28.02 -16.17
N GLN A 85 -3.19 27.16 -17.08
CA GLN A 85 -3.56 25.79 -16.74
C GLN A 85 -2.35 24.96 -16.27
N ALA A 86 -1.23 25.06 -16.98
CA ALA A 86 0.00 24.39 -16.60
C ALA A 86 0.47 24.83 -15.21
N PHE A 87 0.47 26.15 -14.94
CA PHE A 87 0.79 26.70 -13.62
C PHE A 87 -0.12 26.15 -12.51
N LYS A 88 -1.43 26.11 -12.73
CA LYS A 88 -2.38 25.55 -11.76
C LYS A 88 -2.03 24.09 -11.44
N ILE A 89 -1.82 23.26 -12.46
CA ILE A 89 -1.49 21.84 -12.28
C ILE A 89 -0.17 21.70 -11.50
N LEU A 90 0.86 22.48 -11.85
CA LEU A 90 2.14 22.46 -11.14
C LEU A 90 1.97 22.87 -9.67
N LYS A 91 1.14 23.89 -9.39
CA LYS A 91 0.88 24.34 -8.03
C LYS A 91 0.14 23.29 -7.21
N ASP A 92 -0.86 22.64 -7.80
CA ASP A 92 -1.58 21.53 -7.16
C ASP A 92 -0.64 20.37 -6.81
N LYS A 93 0.33 20.06 -7.69
CA LYS A 93 1.35 19.02 -7.43
C LYS A 93 2.39 19.44 -6.39
N GLU A 94 2.83 20.70 -6.38
CA GLU A 94 3.70 21.24 -5.33
C GLU A 94 3.10 21.03 -3.94
N LEU A 95 1.79 21.31 -3.78
CA LEU A 95 1.07 21.11 -2.53
C LEU A 95 1.12 19.64 -2.08
N VAL A 96 0.88 18.69 -3.00
CA VAL A 96 0.99 17.25 -2.71
C VAL A 96 2.40 16.85 -2.29
N MET A 97 3.44 17.35 -2.95
CA MET A 97 4.84 17.03 -2.64
C MET A 97 5.29 17.61 -1.29
N THR A 98 4.75 18.76 -0.88
CA THR A 98 5.00 19.34 0.44
C THR A 98 4.27 18.64 1.60
N GLY A 99 3.59 17.52 1.33
CA GLY A 99 2.88 16.75 2.34
C GLY A 99 1.54 17.36 2.75
N ASN A 100 1.05 18.38 2.04
CA ASN A 100 -0.33 18.84 2.12
C ASN A 100 -1.14 17.99 1.14
N PRO A 101 -1.79 16.90 1.60
CA PRO A 101 -2.49 16.02 0.68
C PRO A 101 -3.62 16.84 0.08
N THR A 102 -3.60 17.09 -1.23
CA THR A 102 -4.81 17.52 -1.92
C THR A 102 -5.83 16.41 -1.73
N GLU A 103 -6.71 16.62 -0.76
CA GLU A 103 -7.90 15.84 -0.42
C GLU A 103 -7.87 14.40 -0.99
N ILE A 104 -7.21 13.46 -0.29
CA ILE A 104 -7.44 12.05 -0.58
C ILE A 104 -8.91 11.77 -0.23
N LYS A 105 -9.78 11.83 -1.24
CA LYS A 105 -11.21 11.52 -1.09
C LYS A 105 -11.43 10.02 -1.28
N GLY A 106 -12.35 9.46 -0.50
CA GLY A 106 -12.72 8.05 -0.56
C GLY A 106 -12.01 7.17 0.46
N LEU A 107 -12.06 5.86 0.25
CA LEU A 107 -11.66 4.85 1.26
C LEU A 107 -10.20 4.98 1.71
N VAL A 108 -9.28 5.29 0.80
CA VAL A 108 -7.85 5.46 1.16
C VAL A 108 -7.66 6.66 2.09
N GLY A 109 -8.39 7.76 1.86
CA GLY A 109 -8.34 8.93 2.74
C GLY A 109 -8.92 8.63 4.11
N TYR A 110 -10.01 7.86 4.14
CA TYR A 110 -10.61 7.40 5.40
C TYR A 110 -9.67 6.47 6.20
N LEU A 111 -8.97 5.56 5.53
CA LEU A 111 -8.00 4.66 6.18
C LEU A 111 -6.79 5.42 6.75
N VAL A 112 -6.28 6.41 6.01
CA VAL A 112 -5.18 7.28 6.49
C VAL A 112 -5.63 8.10 7.71
N GLU A 113 -6.88 8.55 7.77
CA GLU A 113 -7.41 9.30 8.91
C GLU A 113 -7.59 8.40 10.15
N LEU A 114 -8.07 7.17 9.96
CA LEU A 114 -8.16 6.19 11.05
C LEU A 114 -6.78 5.85 11.62
N GLU A 115 -5.78 5.65 10.77
CA GLU A 115 -4.39 5.37 11.19
C GLU A 115 -3.81 6.54 12.02
N LYS A 116 -4.06 7.79 11.61
CA LYS A 116 -3.66 8.98 12.39
C LYS A 116 -4.33 9.03 13.76
N GLN A 117 -5.61 8.67 13.85
CA GLN A 117 -6.35 8.65 15.11
C GLN A 117 -5.83 7.55 16.04
N GLU A 118 -5.53 6.35 15.54
CA GLU A 118 -4.91 5.27 16.32
C GLU A 118 -3.53 5.68 16.86
N ILE A 119 -2.70 6.32 16.04
CA ILE A 119 -1.39 6.84 16.48
C ILE A 119 -1.57 7.89 17.59
N ALA A 120 -2.52 8.81 17.47
CA ALA A 120 -2.80 9.83 18.48
C ALA A 120 -3.31 9.24 19.80
N ILE A 121 -4.13 8.18 19.74
CA ILE A 121 -4.60 7.45 20.93
C ILE A 121 -3.43 6.72 21.60
N THR A 122 -2.59 6.06 20.80
CA THR A 122 -1.44 5.30 21.32
C THR A 122 -0.40 6.22 21.98
N LEU A 123 -0.15 7.40 21.39
CA LEU A 123 0.71 8.43 21.97
C LEU A 123 0.15 9.01 23.28
N ASN A 124 -1.17 9.12 23.43
CA ASN A 124 -1.81 9.64 24.65
C ASN A 124 -2.02 8.57 25.74
N SER A 125 -1.73 7.29 25.49
CA SER A 125 -2.06 6.17 26.40
C SER A 125 -0.85 5.59 27.15
N ASN A 126 0.33 6.21 27.11
CA ASN A 126 1.48 5.82 27.93
C ASN A 126 1.67 6.76 29.14
N PRO A 127 1.10 6.45 30.33
CA PRO A 127 1.73 6.88 31.57
C PRO A 127 2.85 5.89 31.88
N GLU A 128 4.10 6.33 31.84
CA GLU A 128 5.23 5.54 32.36
C GLU A 128 4.98 5.19 33.85
N PRO A 129 5.33 3.97 34.32
CA PRO A 129 5.20 3.64 35.73
C PRO A 129 6.34 4.32 36.51
N VAL A 130 5.98 5.23 37.43
CA VAL A 130 6.90 5.75 38.44
C VAL A 130 7.25 4.61 39.41
N ILE A 131 8.53 4.25 39.44
CA ILE A 131 9.09 3.29 40.40
C ILE A 131 9.15 3.98 41.77
N GLU A 132 8.25 3.62 42.67
CA GLU A 132 8.42 3.89 44.11
C GLU A 132 9.21 2.73 44.74
N GLN A 133 10.44 3.00 45.18
CA GLN A 133 11.14 2.14 46.14
C GLN A 133 11.22 2.85 47.49
N GLU A 134 10.84 2.10 48.51
CA GLU A 134 10.44 2.48 49.85
C GLU A 134 11.59 3.03 50.70
N LYS A 135 11.22 3.89 51.66
CA LYS A 135 12.10 4.44 52.69
C LYS A 135 12.38 3.37 53.75
N GLU A 136 13.66 3.04 54.00
CA GLU A 136 14.07 2.44 55.27
C GLU A 136 14.72 3.50 56.17
N GLU A 137 14.04 3.77 57.29
CA GLU A 137 14.52 4.59 58.39
C GLU A 137 15.76 3.96 59.04
N THR A 138 16.82 4.74 59.26
CA THR A 138 17.91 4.33 60.16
C THR A 138 18.04 5.34 61.30
N TYR A 139 17.69 4.87 62.50
CA TYR A 139 17.83 5.56 63.79
C TYR A 139 19.30 5.67 64.23
N ILE A 140 19.73 6.85 64.71
CA ILE A 140 20.92 6.98 65.56
C ILE A 140 20.64 7.97 66.73
N PRO A 141 21.05 7.67 67.99
CA PRO A 141 20.52 8.27 69.21
C PRO A 141 21.12 9.64 69.57
N ARG A 142 20.41 10.39 70.42
CA ARG A 142 20.86 11.66 71.04
C ARG A 142 22.06 11.43 71.95
N LEU A 143 23.10 12.26 71.80
CA LEU A 143 24.14 12.46 72.82
C LEU A 143 23.76 13.64 73.72
N GLN A 144 23.88 13.43 75.03
CA GLN A 144 23.84 14.45 76.07
C GLN A 144 25.10 15.32 76.03
#